data_AF-A0A0F9SFU2-F1
#
_entry.id   AF-A0A0F9SFU2-F1
#
_cell.length_a   1.000
_cell.length_b   1.000
_cell.length_c   1.000
_cell.angle_alpha   90.00
_cell.angle_beta   90.00
_cell.angle_gamma   90.00
#
_symmetry.space_group_name_H-M   'P 1'
#
loop_
_entity.id
_entity.type
_entity.pdbx_description
1 polymer ?
#
loop_
_entity_poly.entity_id
_entity_poly.type
_entity_poly.pdbx_seq_one_letter_code
_entity_poly.pdbx_strand_id
1 'polypeptide(L)'
;MKQQDEIKLENLKRKYFWEQKTREVIFILIGILLVIFLIFMVGSVYLEFNPEGMNIGNDKNPSYITNIFAVGFFLSIFTLMIVGIFLAFFYLIYIIIIKSWIESNWERAEDRAKEDLKL
;
A
#
# COMPACT_ATOMS: atom_id res chain seq x y z
N MET A 1 -7.97 -35.33 23.01
CA MET A 1 -8.62 -34.87 21.77
C MET A 1 -8.12 -35.74 20.64
N LYS A 2 -8.99 -36.15 19.70
CA LYS A 2 -8.58 -37.07 18.63
C LYS A 2 -7.77 -36.27 17.61
N GLN A 3 -6.67 -36.82 17.08
CA GLN A 3 -5.84 -36.19 16.03
C GLN A 3 -6.65 -35.58 14.88
N GLN A 4 -7.84 -36.12 14.58
CA GLN A 4 -8.77 -35.56 13.60
C GLN A 4 -9.29 -34.15 13.94
N ASP A 5 -9.48 -33.83 15.22
CA ASP A 5 -9.98 -32.52 15.67
C ASP A 5 -8.88 -31.46 15.57
N GLU A 6 -7.63 -31.84 15.83
CA GLU A 6 -6.45 -30.96 15.67
C GLU A 6 -6.21 -30.62 14.19
N ILE A 7 -6.31 -31.62 13.29
CA ILE A 7 -6.18 -31.40 11.84
C ILE A 7 -7.31 -30.52 11.30
N LYS A 8 -8.54 -30.67 11.81
CA LYS A 8 -9.67 -29.80 11.42
C LYS A 8 -9.49 -28.37 11.91
N LEU A 9 -9.03 -28.18 13.14
CA LEU A 9 -8.73 -26.87 13.72
C LEU A 9 -7.66 -26.14 12.89
N GLU A 10 -6.58 -26.82 12.53
CA GLU A 10 -5.47 -26.22 11.77
C GLU A 10 -5.89 -25.81 10.35
N ASN A 11 -6.72 -26.63 9.70
CA ASN A 11 -7.25 -26.31 8.37
C ASN A 11 -8.20 -25.10 8.39
N LEU A 12 -9.04 -24.96 9.44
CA LEU A 12 -9.91 -23.80 9.61
C LEU A 12 -9.12 -22.52 9.91
N LYS A 13 -8.12 -22.58 10.80
CA LYS A 13 -7.22 -21.45 11.07
C LYS A 13 -6.54 -20.95 9.79
N ARG A 14 -6.01 -21.87 8.97
CA ARG A 14 -5.40 -21.52 7.68
C ARG A 14 -6.41 -20.87 6.74
N LYS A 15 -7.61 -21.42 6.61
CA LYS A 15 -8.64 -20.87 5.72
C LYS A 15 -8.98 -19.41 6.08
N TYR A 16 -9.27 -19.13 7.34
CA TYR A 16 -9.62 -17.78 7.78
C TYR A 16 -8.44 -16.79 7.69
N PHE A 17 -7.23 -17.25 7.98
CA PHE A 17 -6.03 -16.45 7.80
C PHE A 17 -5.84 -16.02 6.34
N TRP A 18 -6.02 -16.94 5.38
CA TRP A 18 -5.86 -16.63 3.96
C TRP A 18 -6.99 -15.75 3.41
N GLU A 19 -8.24 -15.98 3.80
CA GLU A 19 -9.37 -15.11 3.40
C GLU A 19 -9.14 -13.65 3.83
N GLN A 20 -8.61 -13.45 5.04
CA GLN A 20 -8.29 -12.11 5.55
C GLN A 20 -7.09 -11.50 4.79
N LYS A 21 -6.05 -12.30 4.51
CA LYS A 21 -4.85 -11.87 3.78
C LYS A 21 -5.13 -11.47 2.34
N THR A 22 -6.02 -12.17 1.63
CA THR A 22 -6.37 -11.82 0.25
C THR A 22 -7.02 -10.44 0.16
N ARG A 23 -7.88 -10.08 1.12
CA ARG A 23 -8.53 -8.77 1.16
C ARG A 23 -7.50 -7.65 1.34
N GLU A 24 -6.52 -7.83 2.21
CA GLU A 24 -5.44 -6.86 2.42
C GLU A 24 -4.55 -6.66 1.20
N VAL A 25 -4.17 -7.74 0.51
CA VAL A 25 -3.35 -7.65 -0.70
C VAL A 25 -4.09 -6.87 -1.80
N ILE A 26 -5.41 -7.09 -1.94
CA ILE A 26 -6.24 -6.33 -2.88
C ILE A 26 -6.24 -4.83 -2.52
N PHE A 27 -6.39 -4.48 -1.25
CA PHE A 27 -6.33 -3.07 -0.81
C PHE A 27 -4.98 -2.41 -1.13
N ILE A 28 -3.87 -3.12 -0.95
CA ILE A 28 -2.53 -2.63 -1.28
C ILE A 28 -2.40 -2.40 -2.79
N LEU A 29 -2.86 -3.35 -3.61
CA LEU A 29 -2.82 -3.23 -5.08
C LEU A 29 -3.67 -2.06 -5.58
N ILE A 30 -4.87 -1.86 -5.01
CA ILE A 30 -5.71 -0.70 -5.31
C ILE A 30 -5.00 0.60 -4.91
N GLY A 31 -4.32 0.62 -3.76
CA GLY A 31 -3.51 1.77 -3.33
C GLY A 31 -2.43 2.13 -4.33
N ILE A 32 -1.69 1.15 -4.86
CA ILE A 32 -0.66 1.37 -5.89
C ILE A 32 -1.26 1.96 -7.17
N LEU A 33 -2.37 1.40 -7.66
CA LEU A 33 -3.06 1.91 -8.85
C LEU A 33 -3.53 3.35 -8.66
N LEU A 34 -4.03 3.69 -7.47
CA LEU A 34 -4.48 5.03 -7.14
C LEU A 34 -3.34 6.05 -7.11
N VAL A 35 -2.16 5.66 -6.59
CA VAL A 35 -0.97 6.52 -6.63
C VAL A 35 -0.51 6.79 -8.07
N ILE A 36 -0.50 5.76 -8.94
CA ILE A 36 -0.13 5.93 -10.36
C ILE A 36 -1.12 6.88 -11.05
N PHE A 37 -2.41 6.72 -10.79
CA PHE A 37 -3.45 7.58 -11.34
C PHE A 37 -3.31 9.04 -10.88
N LEU A 38 -3.00 9.26 -9.59
CA LEU A 38 -2.76 10.60 -9.05
C LEU A 38 -1.55 11.28 -9.68
N ILE A 39 -0.44 10.57 -9.90
CA ILE A 39 0.74 11.08 -10.60
C ILE A 39 0.37 11.59 -11.99
N PHE A 40 -0.40 10.78 -12.73
CA PHE A 40 -0.85 11.14 -14.07
C PHE A 40 -1.72 12.40 -14.04
N MET A 41 -2.69 12.47 -13.14
CA MET A 41 -3.56 13.64 -12.96
C MET A 41 -2.77 14.91 -12.62
N VAL A 42 -1.83 14.83 -11.68
CA VAL A 42 -0.99 15.97 -11.28
C VAL A 42 -0.14 16.45 -12.46
N GLY A 43 0.46 15.54 -13.22
CA GLY A 43 1.22 15.89 -14.42
C GLY A 43 0.38 16.59 -15.48
N SER A 44 -0.84 16.10 -15.73
CA SER A 44 -1.78 16.71 -16.68
C SER A 44 -2.24 18.10 -16.23
N VAL A 45 -2.66 18.25 -14.97
CA VAL A 45 -3.11 19.54 -14.42
C VAL A 45 -1.99 20.57 -14.42
N TYR A 46 -0.77 20.17 -14.06
CA TYR A 46 0.37 21.08 -14.07
C TYR A 46 0.64 21.66 -15.46
N LEU A 47 0.57 20.81 -16.50
CA LEU A 47 0.79 21.23 -17.89
C LEU A 47 -0.35 22.05 -18.48
N GLU A 48 -1.56 21.93 -17.95
CA GLU A 48 -2.67 22.82 -18.30
C GLU A 48 -2.40 24.25 -17.82
N PHE A 49 -1.87 24.41 -16.59
CA PHE A 49 -1.53 25.73 -16.04
C PHE A 49 -0.18 26.27 -16.51
N ASN A 50 0.78 25.39 -16.82
CA ASN A 50 2.12 25.73 -17.27
C ASN A 50 2.42 24.98 -18.57
N PRO A 51 1.86 25.42 -19.71
CA PRO A 51 1.98 24.72 -20.99
C PRO A 51 3.43 24.69 -21.51
N GLU A 52 4.28 25.60 -21.04
CA GLU A 52 5.71 25.62 -21.34
C GLU A 52 6.44 24.42 -20.72
N GLY A 53 5.88 23.85 -19.66
CA GLY A 53 6.44 22.74 -18.91
C GLY A 53 7.07 23.17 -17.58
N MET A 54 7.88 22.28 -16.99
CA MET A 54 8.56 22.57 -15.73
C MET A 54 9.87 23.31 -15.98
N ASN A 55 10.06 24.47 -15.35
CA ASN A 55 11.35 25.16 -15.33
C ASN A 55 12.31 24.40 -14.40
N ILE A 56 13.38 23.85 -14.97
CA ILE A 56 14.48 23.22 -14.23
C ILE A 56 15.74 24.10 -14.19
N GLY A 57 15.72 25.23 -14.89
CA GLY A 57 16.76 26.27 -14.86
C GLY A 57 16.53 27.26 -13.72
N ASN A 58 17.43 28.25 -13.61
CA ASN A 58 17.21 29.38 -12.70
C ASN A 58 16.33 30.45 -13.37
N ASP A 59 15.79 31.37 -12.59
CA ASP A 59 14.89 32.44 -13.09
C ASP A 59 15.54 33.36 -14.15
N LYS A 60 16.87 33.41 -14.21
CA LYS A 60 17.62 34.24 -15.17
C LYS A 60 17.83 33.55 -16.52
N ASN A 61 17.97 32.22 -16.53
CA ASN A 61 18.15 31.39 -17.72
C ASN A 61 17.23 30.15 -17.59
N PRO A 62 15.91 30.32 -17.81
CA PRO A 62 14.97 29.24 -17.65
C PRO A 62 15.19 28.17 -18.72
N SER A 63 14.97 26.91 -18.34
CA SER A 63 15.02 25.77 -19.24
C SER A 63 13.83 24.89 -18.94
N TYR A 64 12.93 24.75 -19.92
CA TYR A 64 11.64 24.09 -19.73
C TYR A 64 11.65 22.67 -20.28
N ILE A 65 11.09 21.73 -19.51
CA ILE A 65 10.78 20.38 -19.97
C ILE A 65 9.27 20.25 -20.08
N THR A 66 8.76 19.98 -21.28
CA THR A 66 7.31 19.92 -21.59
C THR A 66 6.76 18.49 -21.70
N ASN A 67 7.62 17.47 -21.62
CA ASN A 67 7.17 16.08 -21.72
C ASN A 67 6.32 15.71 -20.50
N ILE A 68 5.06 15.35 -20.73
CA ILE A 68 4.07 14.98 -19.68
C ILE A 68 4.59 13.90 -18.75
N PHE A 69 5.29 12.89 -19.29
CA PHE A 69 5.89 11.84 -18.49
C PHE A 69 7.13 12.31 -17.75
N ALA A 70 7.95 13.22 -18.30
CA ALA A 70 9.15 13.71 -17.62
C ALA A 70 8.81 14.72 -16.51
N VAL A 71 7.88 15.64 -16.76
CA VAL A 71 7.32 16.57 -15.76
C VAL A 71 6.60 15.79 -14.68
N GLY A 72 5.75 14.85 -15.11
CA GLY A 72 5.11 13.87 -14.23
C GLY A 72 6.16 13.17 -13.39
N PHE A 73 7.21 12.58 -13.98
CA PHE A 73 8.26 11.83 -13.30
C PHE A 73 9.10 12.68 -12.33
N PHE A 74 9.45 13.92 -12.65
CA PHE A 74 10.20 14.80 -11.73
C PHE A 74 9.36 15.22 -10.52
N LEU A 75 8.12 15.65 -10.75
CA LEU A 75 7.15 15.87 -9.67
C LEU A 75 6.89 14.56 -8.90
N SER A 76 6.86 13.43 -9.61
CA SER A 76 6.70 12.11 -9.01
C SER A 76 7.88 11.74 -8.15
N ILE A 77 9.14 12.04 -8.52
CA ILE A 77 10.32 11.77 -7.69
C ILE A 77 10.23 12.55 -6.39
N PHE A 78 9.89 13.84 -6.47
CA PHE A 78 9.73 14.67 -5.29
C PHE A 78 8.56 14.16 -4.42
N THR A 79 7.45 13.80 -5.06
CA THR A 79 6.29 13.18 -4.41
C THR A 79 6.63 11.80 -3.86
N LEU A 80 7.49 11.01 -4.53
CA LEU A 80 7.97 9.67 -4.15
C LEU A 80 8.94 9.75 -2.99
N MET A 81 9.73 10.82 -2.86
CA MET A 81 10.51 11.07 -1.65
C MET A 81 9.59 11.32 -0.46
N ILE A 82 8.56 12.16 -0.63
CA ILE A 82 7.57 12.43 0.41
C ILE A 82 6.78 11.15 0.75
N VAL A 83 6.27 10.44 -0.26
CA VAL A 83 5.58 9.15 -0.13
C VAL A 83 6.52 8.09 0.46
N GLY A 84 7.80 8.10 0.13
CA GLY A 84 8.81 7.20 0.69
C GLY A 84 9.04 7.45 2.17
N ILE A 85 9.04 8.71 2.60
CA ILE A 85 9.04 9.08 4.03
C ILE A 85 7.76 8.60 4.71
N PHE A 86 6.60 8.81 4.08
CA PHE A 86 5.33 8.31 4.62
C PHE A 86 5.25 6.79 4.63
N LEU A 87 5.77 6.09 3.63
CA LEU A 87 5.83 4.63 3.56
C LEU A 87 6.81 4.08 4.58
N ALA A 88 7.96 4.72 4.79
CA ALA A 88 8.89 4.36 5.86
C ALA A 88 8.21 4.55 7.22
N PHE A 89 7.44 5.62 7.41
CA PHE A 89 6.64 5.85 8.60
C PHE A 89 5.53 4.81 8.78
N PHE A 90 4.76 4.50 7.72
CA PHE A 90 3.74 3.46 7.72
C PHE A 90 4.32 2.05 7.85
N TYR A 91 5.54 1.82 7.37
CA TYR A 91 6.27 0.56 7.53
C TYR A 91 6.79 0.42 8.97
N LEU A 92 7.22 1.52 9.59
CA LEU A 92 7.55 1.56 11.01
C LEU A 92 6.30 1.26 11.86
N ILE A 93 5.17 1.89 11.52
CA ILE A 93 3.85 1.56 12.06
C ILE A 93 3.50 0.10 11.77
N TYR A 94 3.78 -0.42 10.59
CA TYR A 94 3.51 -1.81 10.23
C TYR A 94 4.35 -2.77 11.07
N ILE A 95 5.65 -2.54 11.26
CA ILE A 95 6.47 -3.43 12.08
C ILE A 95 5.98 -3.44 13.53
N ILE A 96 5.63 -2.28 14.06
CA ILE A 96 5.21 -2.14 15.46
C ILE A 96 3.78 -2.67 15.66
N ILE A 97 2.86 -2.31 14.76
CA ILE A 97 1.43 -2.62 14.85
C ILE A 97 1.08 -3.92 14.10
N ILE A 98 1.52 -4.12 12.86
CA ILE A 98 1.17 -5.31 12.06
C ILE A 98 1.80 -6.58 12.63
N LYS A 99 3.02 -6.55 13.19
CA LYS A 99 3.59 -7.76 13.82
C LYS A 99 2.78 -8.18 15.05
N SER A 100 2.44 -7.24 15.92
CA SER A 100 1.51 -7.45 17.04
C SER A 100 0.10 -7.84 16.57
N TRP A 101 -0.33 -7.33 15.42
CA TRP A 101 -1.65 -7.62 14.84
C TRP A 101 -1.70 -8.96 14.08
N ILE A 102 -0.59 -9.49 13.57
CA ILE A 102 -0.50 -10.87 13.03
C ILE A 102 -0.66 -11.86 14.17
N GLU A 103 0.01 -11.64 15.31
CA GLU A 103 -0.19 -12.44 16.51
C GLU A 103 -1.64 -12.35 16.99
N SER A 104 -2.20 -11.13 17.08
CA SER A 104 -3.60 -10.91 17.46
C SER A 104 -4.62 -11.53 16.49
N ASN A 105 -4.34 -11.57 15.20
CA ASN A 105 -5.22 -12.22 14.22
C ASN A 105 -5.10 -13.73 14.23
N TRP A 106 -3.92 -14.27 14.51
CA TRP A 106 -3.75 -15.69 14.70
C TRP A 106 -4.52 -16.16 15.94
N GLU A 107 -4.47 -15.39 17.03
CA GLU A 107 -5.31 -15.56 18.21
C GLU A 107 -6.80 -15.49 17.86
N ARG A 108 -7.26 -14.46 17.14
CA ARG A 108 -8.68 -14.33 16.75
C ARG A 108 -9.16 -15.42 15.80
N ALA A 109 -8.31 -15.89 14.88
CA ALA A 109 -8.62 -17.01 14.00
C ALA A 109 -8.69 -18.33 14.78
N GLU A 110 -7.87 -18.46 15.82
CA GLU A 110 -7.94 -19.57 16.76
C GLU A 110 -9.20 -19.55 17.62
N ASP A 111 -9.58 -18.40 18.15
CA ASP A 111 -10.80 -18.24 18.95
C ASP A 111 -12.06 -18.57 18.14
N ARG A 112 -12.16 -18.07 16.90
CA ARG A 112 -13.27 -18.42 16.00
C ARG A 112 -13.30 -19.90 15.65
N ALA A 113 -12.14 -20.50 15.41
CA ALA A 113 -12.06 -21.92 15.09
C ALA A 113 -12.44 -22.80 16.30
N LYS A 114 -12.14 -22.36 17.53
CA LYS A 114 -12.57 -23.00 18.77
C LYS A 114 -14.08 -22.87 18.99
N GLU A 115 -14.66 -21.68 18.78
CA GLU A 115 -16.11 -21.46 18.82
C GLU A 115 -16.87 -22.36 17.83
N ASP A 116 -16.41 -22.45 16.58
CA ASP A 116 -17.04 -23.27 15.54
C ASP A 116 -16.93 -24.79 15.83
N LEU A 117 -15.87 -25.20 16.52
CA LEU A 117 -15.67 -26.59 16.95
C LEU A 117 -16.31 -26.90 18.32
N LYS A 118 -16.90 -25.92 19.00
CA LYS A 118 -17.42 -26.01 20.39
C LYS A 118 -16.40 -26.59 21.38
N LEU A 119 -15.15 -26.17 21.24
CA LEU A 119 -14.03 -26.49 22.15
C LEU A 119 -13.72 -25.27 23.02
#